data_AF-A0A2V7WJL4-F1
#
_entry.id   AF-A0A2V7WJL4-F1
#
_cell.length_a   1.000
_cell.length_b   1.000
_cell.length_c   1.000
_cell.angle_alpha   90.00
_cell.angle_beta   90.00
_cell.angle_gamma   90.00
#
_symmetry.space_group_name_H-M   'P 1'
#
loop_
_entity.id
_entity.type
_entity.pdbx_description
1 polymer ?
#
loop_
_entity_poly.entity_id
_entity_poly.type
_entity_poly.pdbx_seq_one_letter_code
_entity_poly.pdbx_strand_id
1 'polypeptide(L)'
;MVKDRRIEAEKQRIREKVWSLLEKSGEALFPGARGRIPNFRGAAKAADRLAETAEWRRARAIKFNPDAPQRPVRLRALREGKTVYMAVPRLRRKKCFWRLDPGRIPSKD
;
A
#
# COMPACT_ATOMS: atom_id res chain seq x y z
N MET A 1 1.69 15.86 22.11
CA MET A 1 0.52 14.98 22.29
C MET A 1 0.99 13.71 22.99
N VAL A 2 0.71 13.56 24.28
CA VAL A 2 1.02 12.32 25.02
C VAL A 2 0.03 11.26 24.52
N LYS A 3 0.54 10.14 23.99
CA LYS A 3 -0.31 9.03 23.59
C LYS A 3 -0.82 8.32 24.84
N ASP A 4 -2.13 8.19 24.97
CA ASP A 4 -2.76 7.40 26.01
C ASP A 4 -2.27 5.95 25.93
N ARG A 5 -1.59 5.48 26.98
CA ARG A 5 -1.01 4.14 27.04
C ARG A 5 -2.07 3.05 26.92
N ARG A 6 -3.30 3.27 27.43
CA ARG A 6 -4.41 2.33 27.33
C ARG A 6 -4.84 2.16 25.87
N ILE A 7 -4.95 3.27 25.14
CA ILE A 7 -5.30 3.26 23.71
C ILE A 7 -4.23 2.55 22.89
N GLU A 8 -2.94 2.81 23.16
CA GLU A 8 -1.86 2.17 22.40
C GLU A 8 -1.77 0.67 22.69
N ALA A 9 -2.01 0.24 23.94
CA ALA A 9 -2.09 -1.18 24.30
C ALA A 9 -3.26 -1.88 23.57
N GLU A 10 -4.43 -1.24 23.53
CA GLU A 10 -5.61 -1.79 22.85
C GLU A 10 -5.40 -1.89 21.34
N LYS A 11 -4.83 -0.86 20.71
CA LYS A 11 -4.43 -0.92 19.30
C LYS A 11 -3.43 -2.05 19.04
N GLN A 12 -2.47 -2.26 19.95
CA GLN A 12 -1.51 -3.35 19.80
C GLN A 12 -2.18 -4.72 19.92
N ARG A 13 -3.09 -4.89 20.90
CA ARG A 13 -3.88 -6.11 21.06
C ARG A 13 -4.65 -6.47 19.78
N ILE A 14 -5.28 -5.48 19.14
CA ILE A 14 -5.98 -5.67 17.86
C ILE A 14 -5.01 -6.06 16.75
N ARG A 15 -3.85 -5.39 16.64
CA ARG A 15 -2.82 -5.74 15.64
C ARG A 15 -2.35 -7.19 15.80
N GLU A 16 -2.04 -7.62 17.02
CA GLU A 16 -1.62 -9.01 17.28
C GLU A 16 -2.70 -10.02 16.91
N LYS A 17 -3.97 -9.71 17.23
CA LYS A 17 -5.10 -10.56 16.84
C LYS A 17 -5.18 -10.70 15.31
N VAL A 18 -5.16 -9.58 14.58
CA VAL A 18 -5.29 -9.58 13.11
C VAL A 18 -4.09 -10.25 12.45
N TRP A 19 -2.86 -9.95 12.90
CA TRP A 19 -1.65 -10.58 12.37
C TRP A 19 -1.67 -12.10 12.59
N SER A 20 -2.07 -12.55 13.77
CA SER A 20 -2.18 -13.98 14.07
C SER A 20 -3.24 -14.67 13.21
N LEU A 21 -4.37 -14.00 12.93
CA LEU A 21 -5.39 -14.54 12.02
C LEU A 21 -4.87 -14.68 10.59
N LEU A 22 -4.22 -13.64 10.05
CA LEU A 22 -3.66 -13.65 8.69
C LEU A 22 -2.60 -14.74 8.49
N GLU A 23 -1.77 -14.99 9.50
CA GLU A 23 -0.75 -16.04 9.45
C GLU A 23 -1.37 -17.43 9.60
N LYS A 24 -2.27 -17.63 10.57
CA LYS A 24 -2.95 -18.93 10.76
C LYS A 24 -3.79 -19.34 9.56
N SER A 25 -4.39 -18.38 8.85
CA SER A 25 -5.18 -18.66 7.64
C SER A 25 -4.32 -18.89 6.39
N GLY A 26 -3.01 -18.68 6.44
CA GLY A 26 -2.12 -18.76 5.27
C GLY A 26 -2.35 -17.63 4.24
N GLU A 27 -3.02 -16.55 4.65
CA GLU A 27 -3.28 -15.39 3.80
C GLU A 27 -2.11 -14.41 3.78
N ALA A 28 -1.34 -14.35 4.88
CA ALA A 28 -0.11 -13.57 4.94
C ALA A 28 0.94 -14.14 3.98
N LEU A 29 1.43 -13.30 3.06
CA LEU A 29 2.55 -13.63 2.20
C LEU A 29 3.87 -13.15 2.82
N PHE A 30 4.99 -13.65 2.30
CA PHE A 30 6.32 -13.20 2.71
C PHE A 30 6.40 -11.66 2.73
N PRO A 31 6.97 -11.04 3.79
CA PRO A 31 7.70 -11.67 4.90
C PRO A 31 6.86 -12.06 6.15
N GLY A 32 5.53 -12.12 6.03
CA GLY A 32 4.60 -12.33 7.15
C GLY A 32 3.95 -11.03 7.62
N ALA A 33 3.03 -11.12 8.58
CA ALA A 33 2.13 -10.01 8.92
C ALA A 33 2.67 -9.07 10.01
N ARG A 34 3.44 -9.57 10.98
CA ARG A 34 3.82 -8.80 12.18
C ARG A 34 4.77 -7.62 11.89
N GLY A 35 4.51 -6.51 12.58
CA GLY A 35 5.38 -5.33 12.59
C GLY A 35 5.43 -4.53 11.30
N ARG A 36 4.52 -4.78 10.34
CA ARG A 36 4.50 -4.14 9.02
C ARG A 36 3.08 -4.06 8.44
N ILE A 37 2.95 -3.45 7.27
CA ILE A 37 1.74 -3.56 6.43
C ILE A 37 1.79 -4.94 5.76
N PRO A 38 0.88 -5.89 6.09
CA PRO A 38 0.97 -7.26 5.61
C PRO A 38 0.77 -7.35 4.09
N ASN A 39 1.64 -8.08 3.41
CA ASN A 39 1.33 -8.58 2.07
C ASN A 39 0.37 -9.76 2.19
N PHE A 40 -0.57 -9.90 1.26
CA PHE A 40 -1.61 -10.93 1.34
C PHE A 40 -2.02 -11.47 -0.03
N ARG A 41 -2.52 -12.70 -0.07
CA ARG A 41 -2.87 -13.42 -1.31
C ARG A 41 -3.88 -12.65 -2.18
N GLY A 42 -4.84 -11.99 -1.55
CA GLY A 42 -5.88 -11.19 -2.21
C GLY A 42 -5.46 -9.82 -2.74
N ALA A 43 -4.18 -9.42 -2.69
CA ALA A 43 -3.76 -8.05 -3.01
C ALA A 43 -4.07 -7.63 -4.46
N ALA A 44 -3.97 -8.54 -5.43
CA ALA A 44 -4.33 -8.26 -6.83
C ALA A 44 -5.84 -8.02 -6.98
N LYS A 45 -6.68 -8.94 -6.45
CA LYS A 45 -8.14 -8.81 -6.46
C LYS A 45 -8.62 -7.54 -5.74
N ALA A 46 -7.93 -7.15 -4.65
CA ALA A 46 -8.22 -5.90 -3.96
C ALA A 46 -7.92 -4.67 -4.83
N ALA A 47 -6.86 -4.72 -5.65
CA ALA A 47 -6.55 -3.67 -6.61
C ALA A 47 -7.63 -3.55 -7.72
N ASP A 48 -8.17 -4.68 -8.17
CA ASP A 48 -9.26 -4.70 -9.15
C ASP A 48 -10.53 -4.06 -8.57
N ARG A 49 -10.90 -4.42 -7.33
CA ARG A 49 -12.05 -3.78 -6.65
C ARG A 49 -11.85 -2.29 -6.44
N LEU A 50 -10.64 -1.86 -6.09
CA LEU A 50 -10.32 -0.43 -5.95
C LEU A 50 -10.52 0.30 -7.27
N ALA A 51 -10.21 -0.35 -8.40
CA ALA A 51 -10.36 0.24 -9.73
C ALA A 51 -11.81 0.51 -10.15
N GLU A 52 -12.75 -0.23 -9.58
CA GLU A 52 -14.18 -0.08 -9.84
C GLU A 52 -14.75 1.20 -9.22
N THR A 53 -14.04 1.80 -8.26
CA THR A 53 -14.49 3.01 -7.56
C THR A 53 -14.46 4.24 -8.49
N ALA A 54 -15.39 5.16 -8.27
CA ALA A 54 -15.47 6.38 -9.05
C ALA A 54 -14.25 7.30 -8.77
N GLU A 55 -13.73 7.27 -7.55
CA GLU A 55 -12.53 7.99 -7.11
C GLU A 55 -11.32 7.55 -7.93
N TRP A 56 -11.13 6.24 -8.10
CA TRP A 56 -10.06 5.70 -8.93
C TRP A 56 -10.18 6.15 -10.38
N ARG A 57 -11.37 6.03 -10.97
CA ARG A 57 -11.63 6.39 -12.36
C ARG A 57 -11.34 7.87 -12.62
N ARG A 58 -11.76 8.77 -11.72
CA ARG A 58 -11.52 10.22 -11.82
C ARG A 58 -10.06 10.62 -11.54
N ALA A 59 -9.33 9.85 -10.74
CA ALA A 59 -7.97 10.22 -10.35
C ALA A 59 -7.00 10.22 -11.54
N ARG A 60 -6.32 11.34 -11.75
CA ARG A 60 -5.20 11.48 -12.72
C ARG A 60 -3.84 11.28 -12.07
N ALA A 61 -3.73 11.54 -10.77
CA ALA A 61 -2.52 11.35 -9.99
C ALA A 61 -2.86 10.71 -8.63
N ILE A 62 -2.03 9.77 -8.18
CA ILE A 62 -2.26 9.00 -6.95
C ILE A 62 -0.97 8.85 -6.16
N LYS A 63 -1.05 9.04 -4.83
CA LYS A 63 0.06 8.79 -3.91
C LYS A 63 0.04 7.34 -3.41
N PHE A 64 1.19 6.69 -3.41
CA PHE A 64 1.37 5.33 -2.88
C PHE A 64 2.50 5.24 -1.86
N ASN A 65 2.39 4.28 -0.96
CA ASN A 65 3.50 3.82 -0.12
C ASN A 65 4.31 2.73 -0.85
N PRO A 66 5.56 2.45 -0.45
CA PRO A 66 6.39 1.44 -1.11
C PRO A 66 6.01 -0.01 -0.77
N ASP A 67 5.16 -0.25 0.23
CA ASP A 67 4.84 -1.57 0.75
C ASP A 67 4.33 -2.55 -0.34
N ALA A 68 4.69 -3.82 -0.18
CA ALA A 68 4.37 -4.92 -1.09
C ALA A 68 2.87 -5.06 -1.44
N PRO A 69 1.90 -4.99 -0.51
CA PRO A 69 0.48 -5.14 -0.86
C PRO A 69 -0.05 -4.06 -1.81
N GLN A 70 0.62 -2.90 -1.90
CA GLN A 70 0.24 -1.83 -2.84
C GLN A 70 0.87 -1.99 -4.23
N ARG A 71 1.77 -2.97 -4.45
CA ARG A 71 2.42 -3.20 -5.74
C ARG A 71 1.42 -3.39 -6.90
N PRO A 72 0.37 -4.23 -6.77
CA PRO A 72 -0.59 -4.42 -7.86
C PRO A 72 -1.32 -3.13 -8.21
N VAL A 73 -1.70 -2.34 -7.19
CA VAL A 73 -2.40 -1.06 -7.39
C VAL A 73 -1.49 -0.04 -8.11
N ARG A 74 -0.22 0.07 -7.69
CA ARG A 74 0.76 0.95 -8.35
C ARG A 74 0.96 0.60 -9.82
N LEU A 75 1.13 -0.69 -10.12
CA LEU A 75 1.30 -1.17 -11.48
C LEU A 75 0.08 -0.85 -12.34
N ARG A 76 -1.13 -1.08 -11.80
CA ARG A 76 -2.38 -0.77 -12.47
C ARG A 76 -2.54 0.73 -12.76
N ALA A 77 -2.22 1.60 -11.79
CA ALA A 77 -2.23 3.04 -11.98
C ALA A 77 -1.33 3.48 -13.15
N LEU A 78 -0.10 2.97 -13.20
CA LEU A 78 0.84 3.29 -14.28
C LEU A 78 0.34 2.79 -15.64
N ARG A 79 -0.21 1.57 -15.72
CA ARG A 79 -0.78 1.01 -16.95
C ARG A 79 -2.00 1.79 -17.45
N GLU A 80 -2.77 2.38 -16.56
CA GLU A 80 -3.91 3.25 -16.90
C GLU A 80 -3.50 4.72 -17.13
N GLY A 81 -2.21 5.01 -17.29
CA GLY A 81 -1.73 6.36 -17.60
C GLY A 81 -1.82 7.36 -16.44
N LYS A 82 -2.00 6.89 -15.20
CA LYS A 82 -2.07 7.77 -14.02
C LYS A 82 -0.67 8.12 -13.52
N THR A 83 -0.44 9.37 -13.14
CA THR A 83 0.81 9.78 -12.47
C THR A 83 0.88 9.18 -11.07
N VAL A 84 1.98 8.52 -10.74
CA VAL A 84 2.21 7.91 -9.42
C VAL A 84 3.18 8.74 -8.62
N TYR A 85 2.78 9.14 -7.42
CA TYR A 85 3.66 9.75 -6.41
C TYR A 85 4.03 8.72 -5.35
N MET A 86 5.22 8.15 -5.44
CA MET A 86 5.66 7.09 -4.54
C MET A 86 6.47 7.68 -3.37
N ALA A 87 5.97 7.47 -2.15
CA ALA A 87 6.63 7.94 -0.94
C ALA A 87 7.96 7.21 -0.71
N VAL A 88 9.01 7.96 -0.38
CA VAL A 88 10.27 7.39 0.13
C VAL A 88 10.08 6.89 1.57
N PRO A 89 10.85 5.88 2.02
CA PRO A 89 10.72 5.34 3.37
C PRO A 89 10.76 6.41 4.46
N ARG A 90 9.76 6.36 5.36
CA ARG A 90 9.61 7.23 6.54
C ARG A 90 9.54 8.74 6.24
N LEU A 91 9.40 9.14 4.98
CA LEU A 91 9.30 10.55 4.55
C LEU A 91 10.41 11.47 5.10
N ARG A 92 11.59 10.92 5.43
CA ARG A 92 12.66 11.66 6.14
C ARG A 92 13.33 12.77 5.33
N ARG A 93 13.11 12.82 4.01
CA ARG A 93 13.77 13.76 3.09
C ARG A 93 12.82 14.91 2.76
N LYS A 94 13.37 16.12 2.53
CA LYS A 94 12.59 17.28 2.07
C LYS A 94 11.86 17.00 0.74
N LYS A 95 12.52 16.28 -0.18
CA LYS A 95 11.89 15.69 -1.37
C LYS A 95 11.57 14.22 -1.10
N CYS A 96 10.39 13.97 -0.53
CA CYS A 96 9.99 12.63 -0.05
C CYS A 96 9.10 11.83 -1.02
N PHE A 97 8.93 12.30 -2.26
CA PHE A 97 8.13 11.60 -3.27
C PHE A 97 8.88 11.49 -4.59
N TRP A 98 8.85 10.30 -5.18
CA TRP A 98 9.19 10.08 -6.58
C TRP A 98 7.95 10.31 -7.43
N ARG A 99 8.05 11.17 -8.45
CA ARG A 99 7.02 11.30 -9.48
C ARG A 99 7.32 10.32 -10.62
N LEU A 100 6.45 9.34 -10.79
CA LEU A 100 6.48 8.37 -11.87
C LEU A 100 5.38 8.76 -12.87
N ASP A 101 5.81 9.35 -13.98
CA ASP A 101 4.95 9.79 -15.07
C ASP A 101 5.02 8.72 -16.18
N PRO A 102 3.92 8.00 -16.48
CA PRO A 102 3.92 6.96 -17.51
C PRO A 102 4.42 7.45 -18.88
N GLY A 103 4.16 8.72 -19.25
CA GLY A 103 4.63 9.29 -20.52
C GLY A 103 6.14 9.57 -20.56
N ARG A 104 6.85 9.43 -19.44
CA ARG A 104 8.31 9.62 -19.31
C ARG A 104 9.05 8.35 -18.92
N ILE A 105 8.34 7.25 -18.70
CA ILE A 105 8.94 5.95 -18.40
C ILE A 105 9.04 5.22 -19.74
N PRO A 106 10.25 4.86 -20.20
CA PRO A 106 10.41 4.09 -21.43
C PRO A 106 9.56 2.82 -21.38
N SER A 107 8.86 2.50 -22.47
CA SER A 107 8.27 1.17 -22.60
C SER A 107 9.41 0.14 -22.68
N LYS A 108 9.09 -1.11 -22.33
CA LYS A 108 10.04 -2.22 -22.40
C LYS A 108 9.98 -2.94 -23.76
N ASP A 109 9.44 -2.28 -24.78
CA ASP A 109 9.32 -2.83 -26.13
C ASP A 109 10.64 -2.68 -26.90
#